data_AF-A0A497QUQ7-F1
#
_entry.id   AF-A0A497QUQ7-F1
#
_cell.length_a   1.000
_cell.length_b   1.000
_cell.length_c   1.000
_cell.angle_alpha   90.00
_cell.angle_beta   90.00
_cell.angle_gamma   90.00
#
_symmetry.space_group_name_H-M   'P 1'
#
loop_
_entity.id
_entity.type
_entity.pdbx_description
1 polymer ?
#
loop_
_entity_poly.entity_id
_entity_poly.type
_entity_poly.pdbx_seq_one_letter_code
_entity_poly.pdbx_strand_id
1 'polypeptide(L)'
;MTKCIFCGKEQHPSRGVHVVKNTGTVNYFCSGKCRTNSEKLKRDKRKVRWTEAFHITREKARAREKEAKERAKEEKKEEVKKPAKKSQKKKK
;
A
#
# COMPACT_ATOMS: atom_id res chain seq x y z
N MET A 1 9.78 19.24 10.90
CA MET A 1 10.19 17.82 10.98
C MET A 1 10.36 17.30 9.57
N THR A 2 11.41 16.52 9.28
CA THR A 2 11.70 16.08 7.90
C THR A 2 11.48 14.57 7.78
N LYS A 3 10.70 14.14 6.78
CA LYS A 3 10.35 12.73 6.56
C LYS A 3 11.42 12.04 5.72
N CYS A 4 11.99 10.96 6.24
CA CYS A 4 12.97 10.16 5.49
C CYS A 4 12.31 9.42 4.32
N ILE A 5 12.86 9.56 3.12
CA ILE A 5 12.26 8.99 1.91
C ILE A 5 12.26 7.45 1.88
N PHE A 6 13.19 6.84 2.63
CA PHE A 6 13.39 5.40 2.67
C PHE A 6 12.58 4.73 3.78
N CYS A 7 12.80 5.12 5.03
CA CYS A 7 12.16 4.47 6.17
C CYS A 7 10.77 5.02 6.50
N GLY A 8 10.44 6.23 6.05
CA GLY A 8 9.18 6.90 6.34
C GLY A 8 9.13 7.59 7.71
N LYS A 9 10.11 7.41 8.57
CA LYS A 9 10.11 8.06 9.91
C LYS A 9 10.37 9.56 9.80
N GLU A 10 9.63 10.33 10.58
CA GLU A 10 9.89 11.76 10.79
C GLU A 10 11.06 11.94 11.75
N GLN A 11 11.94 12.88 11.43
CA GLN A 11 13.13 13.17 12.23
C GLN A 11 13.32 14.67 12.42
N HIS A 12 14.08 14.99 13.46
CA HIS A 12 14.49 16.36 13.72
C HIS A 12 15.38 16.87 12.57
N PRO A 13 15.17 18.11 12.08
CA PRO A 13 15.88 18.64 10.91
C PRO A 13 17.39 18.73 11.07
N SER A 14 17.91 18.79 12.31
CA SER A 14 19.36 18.79 12.58
C SER A 14 20.05 17.45 12.29
N ARG A 15 19.28 16.37 12.04
CA ARG A 15 19.81 15.02 11.86
C ARG A 15 19.66 14.57 10.41
N GLY A 16 20.60 13.75 9.93
CA GLY A 16 20.51 13.10 8.62
C GLY A 16 21.24 13.85 7.52
N VAL A 17 20.98 13.45 6.27
CA VAL A 17 21.66 13.99 5.09
C VAL A 17 20.67 14.19 3.94
N HIS A 18 20.85 15.29 3.20
CA HIS A 18 20.15 15.56 1.96
C HIS A 18 21.05 15.16 0.80
N VAL A 19 20.57 14.30 -0.08
CA VAL A 19 21.27 13.89 -1.31
C VAL A 19 20.49 14.44 -2.48
N VAL A 20 21.13 15.34 -3.22
CA VAL A 20 20.59 15.91 -4.45
C VAL A 20 20.98 15.00 -5.60
N LYS A 21 19.98 14.52 -6.35
CA LYS A 21 20.20 13.73 -7.57
C LYS A 21 20.45 14.66 -8.75
N ASN A 22 21.09 14.13 -9.80
CA ASN A 22 21.32 14.87 -11.04
C ASN A 22 20.00 15.34 -11.71
N THR A 23 18.89 14.68 -11.40
CA THR A 23 17.53 15.08 -11.83
C THR A 23 16.96 16.29 -11.07
N GLY A 24 17.74 16.90 -10.17
CA GLY A 24 17.29 17.97 -9.27
C GLY A 24 16.45 17.49 -8.07
N THR A 25 16.16 16.20 -7.96
CA THR A 25 15.36 15.67 -6.84
C THR A 25 16.18 15.62 -5.55
N VAL A 26 15.68 16.29 -4.51
CA VAL A 26 16.30 16.28 -3.17
C VAL A 26 15.72 15.14 -2.33
N ASN A 27 16.57 14.18 -1.97
CA ASN A 27 16.19 13.05 -1.13
C ASN A 27 16.78 13.19 0.26
N TYR A 28 15.93 13.25 1.27
CA TYR A 28 16.36 13.25 2.67
C TYR A 28 16.45 11.82 3.24
N PHE A 29 17.56 11.53 3.91
CA PHE A 29 17.82 10.28 4.62
C PHE A 29 18.16 10.54 6.09
N CYS A 30 17.49 9.83 7.00
CA CYS A 30 17.74 9.99 8.43
C CYS A 30 19.06 9.38 8.93
N SER A 31 19.63 8.40 8.22
CA SER A 31 20.85 7.69 8.63
C SER A 31 21.59 7.06 7.45
N GLY A 32 22.87 6.70 7.69
CA GLY A 32 23.69 5.98 6.72
C GLY A 32 23.06 4.64 6.28
N LYS A 33 22.32 3.96 7.17
CA LYS A 33 21.57 2.74 6.83
C LYS A 33 20.56 2.99 5.71
N CYS A 34 19.79 4.08 5.81
CA CYS A 34 18.79 4.43 4.81
C CYS A 34 19.43 4.82 3.47
N ARG A 35 20.50 5.63 3.53
CA ARG A 35 21.25 6.06 2.34
C ARG A 35 21.86 4.87 1.59
N THR A 36 22.57 3.99 2.30
CA THR A 36 23.18 2.79 1.71
C THR A 36 22.12 1.86 1.10
N ASN A 37 21.00 1.67 1.77
CA ASN A 37 19.95 0.79 1.26
C ASN A 37 19.26 1.34 0.00
N SER A 38 19.15 2.68 -0.11
CA SER A 38 18.56 3.37 -1.26
C SER A 38 19.53 3.49 -2.44
N GLU A 39 20.73 4.01 -2.23
CA GLU A 39 21.64 4.40 -3.32
C GLU A 39 22.61 3.28 -3.69
N LYS A 40 23.21 2.59 -2.70
CA LYS A 40 24.20 1.54 -2.96
C LYS A 40 23.52 0.20 -3.27
N LEU A 41 22.59 -0.22 -2.41
CA LEU A 41 21.93 -1.52 -2.52
C LEU A 41 20.68 -1.48 -3.41
N LYS A 42 20.23 -0.28 -3.83
CA LYS A 42 19.06 -0.07 -4.70
C LYS A 42 17.82 -0.86 -4.26
N ARG A 43 17.60 -1.01 -2.95
CA ARG A 43 16.47 -1.77 -2.42
C ARG A 43 15.19 -0.96 -2.51
N ASP A 44 14.11 -1.59 -2.94
CA ASP A 44 12.78 -1.01 -2.88
C ASP A 44 12.27 -0.93 -1.44
N LYS A 45 11.98 0.28 -0.94
CA LYS A 45 11.37 0.47 0.39
C LYS A 45 10.10 -0.36 0.58
N ARG A 46 9.26 -0.49 -0.46
CA ARG A 46 8.01 -1.27 -0.44
C ARG A 46 8.20 -2.77 -0.17
N LYS A 47 9.41 -3.31 -0.39
CA LYS A 47 9.75 -4.72 -0.16
C LYS A 47 10.50 -4.93 1.16
N VAL A 48 10.97 -3.86 1.79
CA VAL A 48 11.79 -3.92 3.01
C VAL A 48 10.91 -3.84 4.24
N ARG A 49 10.84 -4.96 4.97
CA ARG A 49 9.92 -5.22 6.09
C ARG A 49 9.86 -4.15 7.17
N TRP A 50 10.98 -3.49 7.49
CA TRP A 50 11.06 -2.52 8.59
C TRP A 50 10.69 -1.08 8.20
N THR A 51 10.35 -0.85 6.93
CA THR A 51 9.96 0.49 6.47
C THR A 51 8.46 0.69 6.61
N GLU A 52 8.05 1.93 6.89
CA GLU A 52 6.63 2.30 6.96
C GLU A 52 5.92 2.02 5.62
N ALA A 53 6.61 2.24 4.50
CA ALA A 53 6.08 1.99 3.17
C ALA A 53 5.70 0.52 2.92
N PHE A 54 6.44 -0.43 3.51
CA PHE A 54 6.11 -1.85 3.42
C PHE A 54 4.78 -2.15 4.11
N HIS A 55 4.59 -1.66 5.33
CA HIS A 55 3.36 -1.85 6.10
C HIS A 55 2.16 -1.23 5.38
N ILE A 56 2.26 0.03 4.97
CA ILE A 56 1.18 0.74 4.24
C ILE A 56 0.79 -0.01 2.97
N THR A 57 1.77 -0.48 2.19
CA THR A 57 1.49 -1.19 0.94
C THR A 57 0.75 -2.51 1.20
N ARG A 58 1.17 -3.27 2.22
CA ARG A 58 0.52 -4.52 2.61
C ARG A 58 -0.89 -4.31 3.15
N GLU A 59 -1.09 -3.27 3.96
CA GLU A 59 -2.42 -2.93 4.48
C GLU A 59 -3.38 -2.53 3.38
N LYS A 60 -2.93 -1.70 2.42
CA LYS A 60 -3.73 -1.33 1.25
C LYS A 60 -4.10 -2.54 0.39
N ALA A 61 -3.18 -3.48 0.20
CA ALA A 61 -3.48 -4.71 -0.53
C ALA A 61 -4.57 -5.53 0.17
N ARG A 62 -4.44 -5.74 1.49
CA ARG A 62 -5.44 -6.46 2.30
C ARG A 62 -6.81 -5.77 2.28
N ALA A 63 -6.85 -4.44 2.32
CA ALA A 63 -8.09 -3.68 2.23
C ALA A 63 -8.78 -3.90 0.88
N ARG A 64 -8.04 -3.83 -0.23
CA ARG A 64 -8.57 -4.12 -1.57
C ARG A 64 -9.09 -5.54 -1.71
N GLU A 65 -8.40 -6.52 -1.13
CA GLU A 65 -8.87 -7.91 -1.11
C GLU A 65 -10.16 -8.09 -0.32
N LYS A 66 -10.29 -7.41 0.83
CA LYS A 66 -11.54 -7.41 1.62
C LYS A 66 -12.69 -6.80 0.83
N GLU A 67 -12.46 -5.63 0.24
CA GLU A 67 -13.46 -4.91 -0.56
C GLU A 67 -13.92 -5.75 -1.77
N ALA A 68 -12.99 -6.44 -2.45
CA ALA A 68 -13.34 -7.36 -3.54
C ALA A 68 -14.15 -8.57 -3.04
N LYS A 69 -13.81 -9.13 -1.87
CA LYS A 69 -14.56 -10.24 -1.28
C LYS A 69 -15.96 -9.84 -0.85
N GLU A 70 -16.14 -8.66 -0.27
CA GLU A 70 -17.46 -8.15 0.12
C GLU A 70 -18.33 -7.92 -1.11
N ARG A 71 -17.81 -7.28 -2.17
CA ARG A 71 -18.52 -7.18 -3.46
C ARG A 71 -18.93 -8.54 -4.03
N ALA A 72 -18.02 -9.51 -4.04
CA ALA A 72 -18.32 -10.85 -4.52
C ALA A 72 -19.36 -11.59 -3.65
N LYS A 73 -19.44 -11.30 -2.35
CA LYS A 73 -20.48 -11.85 -1.45
C LYS A 73 -21.84 -11.21 -1.71
N GLU A 74 -21.89 -9.90 -1.96
CA GLU A 74 -23.11 -9.18 -2.29
C GLU A 74 -23.70 -9.68 -3.61
N GLU A 75 -22.87 -9.85 -4.64
CA GLU A 75 -23.27 -10.43 -5.94
C GLU A 75 -23.88 -11.83 -5.75
N LYS A 76 -23.21 -12.71 -4.99
CA LYS A 76 -23.73 -14.06 -4.68
C LYS A 76 -25.02 -14.04 -3.86
N LYS A 77 -25.19 -13.09 -2.94
CA LYS A 77 -26.41 -12.94 -2.12
C LYS A 77 -27.59 -12.45 -2.96
N GLU A 78 -27.34 -11.62 -3.98
CA GLU A 78 -28.36 -11.20 -4.95
C GLU A 78 -28.80 -12.36 -5.86
N GLU A 79 -27.87 -13.21 -6.31
CA GLU A 79 -28.19 -14.39 -7.12
C GLU A 79 -29.03 -15.42 -6.35
N VAL A 80 -28.71 -15.67 -5.08
CA VAL A 80 -29.47 -16.61 -4.21
C VAL A 80 -30.89 -16.12 -3.87
N LYS A 81 -31.18 -14.81 -3.99
CA LYS A 81 -32.54 -14.25 -3.81
C LYS A 81 -33.44 -14.35 -5.05
N LYS A 82 -32.89 -14.66 -6.24
CA LYS A 82 -33.67 -14.78 -7.48
C LYS A 82 -34.54 -16.06 -7.68
N PRO A 83 -34.46 -17.17 -6.90
CA PRO A 83 -35.24 -18.37 -7.20
C PRO A 83 -36.72 -18.32 -6.79
N ALA A 84 -37.22 -17.32 -6.05
CA ALA A 84 -38.63 -17.30 -5.60
C ALA A 84 -39.64 -16.71 -6.61
N LYS A 85 -39.23 -16.14 -7.75
CA LYS A 85 -40.16 -15.51 -8.72
C LYS A 85 -40.48 -16.35 -9.98
N LYS A 86 -39.98 -17.58 -10.11
CA LYS A 86 -40.18 -18.40 -11.33
C LYS A 86 -41.32 -19.44 -11.26
N SER A 87 -42.05 -19.55 -10.14
CA SER A 87 -43.09 -20.59 -9.95
C SER A 87 -44.53 -20.25 -10.36
N GLN A 88 -44.84 -19.08 -10.94
CA GLN A 88 -46.25 -18.72 -11.28
C GLN A 88 -46.57 -18.57 -12.78
N LYS A 89 -45.67 -18.97 -13.69
CA LYS A 89 -45.91 -18.85 -15.15
C LYS A 89 -45.90 -20.20 -15.90
N LYS A 90 -46.52 -21.22 -15.30
CA LYS A 90 -46.85 -22.53 -15.92
C LYS A 90 -48.26 -22.97 -15.50
N LYS A 91 -49.24 -22.10 -15.68
CA LYS A 91 -50.67 -22.44 -15.65
C LYS A 91 -51.38 -21.57 -16.69
N LYS A 92 -51.29 -21.96 -17.95
CA LYS A 92 -52.28 -21.68 -18.98
C LYS A 92 -52.12 -22.68 -20.10
#